data_AF-A0A7S0U5M1-F1
#
_entry.id   AF-A0A7S0U5M1-F1
#
_cell.length_a   1.000
_cell.length_b   1.000
_cell.length_c   1.000
_cell.angle_alpha   90.00
_cell.angle_beta   90.00
_cell.angle_gamma   90.00
#
_symmetry.space_group_name_H-M   'P 1'
#
loop_
_entity.id
_entity.type
_entity.pdbx_description
1 polymer ?
#
loop_
_entity_poly.entity_id
_entity_poly.type
_entity_poly.pdbx_seq_one_letter_code
_entity_poly.pdbx_strand_id
1 'polypeptide(L)'
;ARAAGALEGLRRGVKRLLVLALKRDALSRAAAQKQFISSLPARVQRGEASACVHELRQHLKHVADLNALRASFLAAAPHVSLPPLSEVNQALRHDASVAVRALSAALLERITSSAVNSPSDVPELLKHLNQVSVAGGQHADSQVAVGV
;
A
#
# COMPACT_ATOMS: atom_id res chain seq x y z
N ALA A 1 26.26 -20.83 -33.21
CA ALA A 1 24.79 -20.83 -33.35
C ALA A 1 24.05 -21.41 -32.12
N ARG A 2 24.34 -22.65 -31.67
CA ARG A 2 23.60 -23.29 -30.54
C ARG A 2 23.72 -22.59 -29.17
N ALA A 3 24.91 -22.09 -28.80
CA ALA A 3 25.12 -21.40 -27.52
C ALA A 3 24.36 -20.05 -27.41
N ALA A 4 24.26 -19.29 -28.51
CA ALA A 4 23.52 -18.03 -28.55
C ALA A 4 22.00 -18.26 -28.37
N GLY A 5 21.45 -19.33 -28.96
CA GLY A 5 20.04 -19.69 -28.79
C GLY A 5 19.69 -20.11 -27.35
N ALA A 6 20.60 -20.81 -26.66
CA ALA A 6 20.42 -21.19 -25.25
C ALA A 6 20.45 -19.97 -24.31
N LEU A 7 21.36 -19.03 -24.54
CA LEU A 7 21.45 -17.77 -23.78
C LEU A 7 20.20 -16.90 -23.97
N GLU A 8 19.67 -16.82 -25.19
CA GLU A 8 18.44 -16.08 -25.48
C GLU A 8 17.20 -16.75 -24.84
N GLY A 9 17.17 -18.09 -24.80
CA GLY A 9 16.17 -18.86 -24.06
C GLY A 9 16.18 -18.55 -22.57
N LEU A 10 17.36 -18.54 -21.95
CA LEU A 10 17.54 -18.23 -20.53
C LEU A 10 17.09 -16.80 -20.20
N ARG A 11 17.50 -15.81 -20.99
CA ARG A 11 17.11 -14.39 -20.79
C ARG A 11 15.60 -14.20 -20.83
N ARG A 12 14.92 -14.85 -21.78
CA ARG A 12 13.45 -14.82 -21.87
C ARG A 12 12.78 -15.49 -20.67
N GLY A 13 13.34 -16.62 -20.20
CA GLY A 13 12.87 -17.30 -18.99
C GLY A 13 12.96 -16.42 -17.76
N VAL A 14 14.13 -15.82 -17.51
CA VAL A 14 14.38 -14.91 -16.38
C VAL A 14 13.45 -13.71 -16.43
N LYS A 15 13.30 -13.07 -17.61
CA LYS A 15 12.36 -11.95 -17.79
C LYS A 15 10.93 -12.32 -17.39
N ARG A 16 10.43 -13.48 -17.82
CA ARG A 16 9.07 -13.93 -17.48
C ARG A 16 8.91 -14.14 -15.98
N LEU A 17 9.88 -14.76 -15.32
CA LEU A 17 9.84 -14.98 -13.87
C LEU A 17 9.83 -13.67 -13.08
N LEU A 18 10.67 -12.69 -13.46
CA LEU A 18 10.72 -11.39 -12.80
C LEU A 18 9.41 -10.60 -12.98
N VAL A 19 8.82 -10.63 -14.17
CA VAL A 19 7.50 -10.01 -14.42
C VAL A 19 6.41 -10.68 -13.58
N LEU A 20 6.40 -12.01 -13.52
CA LEU A 20 5.43 -12.74 -12.70
C LEU A 20 5.60 -12.44 -11.21
N ALA A 21 6.83 -12.34 -10.71
CA ALA A 21 7.11 -11.99 -9.33
C ALA A 21 6.57 -10.59 -8.98
N LEU A 22 6.82 -9.58 -9.83
CA LEU A 22 6.28 -8.22 -9.65
C LEU A 22 4.76 -8.20 -9.68
N LYS A 23 4.14 -8.90 -10.64
CA LYS A 23 2.67 -8.97 -10.73
C LYS A 23 2.07 -9.62 -9.50
N ARG A 24 2.67 -10.72 -9.01
CA ARG A 24 2.21 -11.42 -7.81
C ARG A 24 2.30 -10.50 -6.58
N ASP A 25 3.41 -9.79 -6.41
CA ASP A 25 3.61 -8.86 -5.30
C ASP A 25 2.58 -7.72 -5.33
N ALA A 26 2.38 -7.12 -6.50
CA ALA A 26 1.38 -6.08 -6.72
C ALA A 26 -0.05 -6.56 -6.39
N LEU A 27 -0.44 -7.74 -6.87
CA LEU A 27 -1.76 -8.31 -6.58
C LEU A 27 -1.94 -8.64 -5.10
N SER A 28 -0.90 -9.17 -4.44
CA SER A 28 -0.91 -9.46 -3.01
C SER A 28 -1.12 -8.17 -2.19
N ARG A 29 -0.42 -7.09 -2.54
CA ARG A 29 -0.55 -5.79 -1.88
C ARG A 29 -1.95 -5.20 -2.07
N ALA A 30 -2.48 -5.25 -3.29
CA ALA A 30 -3.84 -4.77 -3.58
C ALA A 30 -4.91 -5.59 -2.83
N ALA A 31 -4.76 -6.91 -2.78
CA ALA A 31 -5.68 -7.79 -2.05
C ALA A 31 -5.66 -7.49 -0.55
N ALA A 32 -4.47 -7.39 0.05
CA ALA A 32 -4.31 -7.05 1.47
C ALA A 32 -4.97 -5.71 1.81
N GLN A 33 -4.83 -4.71 0.94
CA GLN A 33 -5.37 -3.39 1.17
C GLN A 33 -6.90 -3.35 1.07
N LYS A 34 -7.50 -4.10 0.13
CA LYS A 34 -8.96 -4.26 0.05
C LYS A 34 -9.51 -4.98 1.28
N GLN A 35 -8.83 -6.03 1.73
CA GLN A 35 -9.20 -6.75 2.95
C GLN A 35 -9.12 -5.81 4.16
N PHE A 36 -8.04 -5.05 4.29
CA PHE A 36 -7.87 -4.04 5.33
C PHE A 36 -9.04 -3.07 5.35
N ILE A 37 -9.35 -2.42 4.22
CA ILE A 37 -10.48 -1.48 4.08
C ILE A 37 -11.79 -2.10 4.54
N SER A 38 -12.10 -3.32 4.09
CA SER A 38 -13.35 -4.00 4.45
C SER A 38 -13.47 -4.33 5.95
N SER A 39 -12.33 -4.49 6.65
CA SER A 39 -12.28 -4.85 8.06
C SER A 39 -12.29 -3.64 9.01
N LEU A 40 -12.05 -2.43 8.49
CA LEU A 40 -11.82 -1.22 9.29
C LEU A 40 -12.96 -0.90 10.29
N PRO A 41 -14.25 -0.88 9.90
CA PRO A 41 -15.31 -0.52 10.83
C PRO A 41 -15.36 -1.46 12.04
N ALA A 42 -15.32 -2.78 11.79
CA ALA A 42 -15.37 -3.78 12.84
C ALA A 42 -14.14 -3.70 13.77
N ARG A 43 -12.95 -3.51 13.22
CA ARG A 43 -11.70 -3.42 14.01
C ARG A 43 -11.66 -2.18 14.89
N VAL A 44 -12.06 -1.02 14.36
CA VAL A 44 -12.12 0.22 15.15
C VAL A 44 -13.14 0.10 16.28
N GLN A 45 -14.29 -0.53 16.03
CA GLN A 45 -15.30 -0.77 17.08
C GLN A 45 -14.81 -1.70 18.20
N ARG A 46 -13.91 -2.65 17.89
CA ARG A 46 -13.24 -3.50 18.88
C ARG A 46 -12.10 -2.82 19.64
N GLY A 47 -11.82 -1.54 19.38
CA GLY A 47 -10.75 -0.79 20.03
C GLY A 47 -9.36 -1.01 19.39
N GLU A 48 -9.28 -1.60 18.20
CA GLU A 48 -8.01 -1.88 17.51
C GLU A 48 -7.49 -0.67 16.72
N ALA A 49 -7.88 0.56 17.07
CA ALA A 49 -7.55 1.77 16.33
C ALA A 49 -6.04 1.93 16.07
N SER A 50 -5.21 1.68 17.09
CA SER A 50 -3.74 1.76 16.97
C SER A 50 -3.18 0.78 15.93
N ALA A 51 -3.70 -0.46 15.92
CA ALA A 51 -3.30 -1.47 14.94
C ALA A 51 -3.72 -1.07 13.53
N CYS A 52 -4.93 -0.53 13.36
CA CYS A 52 -5.40 -0.01 12.08
C CYS A 52 -4.52 1.14 11.57
N VAL A 53 -4.09 2.06 12.43
CA VAL A 53 -3.18 3.15 12.07
C VAL A 53 -1.82 2.61 11.64
N HIS A 54 -1.28 1.62 12.36
CA HIS A 54 -0.02 0.99 12.00
C HIS A 54 -0.09 0.31 10.62
N GLU A 55 -1.14 -0.47 10.38
CA GLU A 55 -1.36 -1.19 9.12
C GLU A 55 -1.58 -0.24 7.95
N LEU A 56 -2.34 0.85 8.16
CA LEU A 56 -2.49 1.92 7.16
C LEU A 56 -1.12 2.46 6.74
N ARG A 57 -0.22 2.77 7.69
CA ARG A 57 1.12 3.28 7.36
C ARG A 57 1.95 2.29 6.54
N GLN A 58 1.74 0.98 6.69
CA GLN A 58 2.39 -0.02 5.83
C GLN A 58 1.82 0.03 4.41
N HIS A 59 0.49 0.12 4.28
CA HIS A 59 -0.16 0.26 2.98
C HIS A 59 0.29 1.52 2.22
N LEU A 60 0.51 2.64 2.91
CA LEU A 60 1.01 3.87 2.28
C LEU A 60 2.41 3.72 1.67
N LYS A 61 3.21 2.73 2.11
CA LYS A 61 4.56 2.46 1.59
C LYS A 61 4.57 1.52 0.38
N HIS A 62 3.46 0.84 0.09
CA HIS A 62 3.40 -0.22 -0.92
C HIS A 62 3.96 0.18 -2.29
N VAL A 63 3.69 1.41 -2.73
CA VAL A 63 4.18 1.91 -4.03
C VAL A 63 5.68 2.14 -4.00
N ALA A 64 6.21 2.71 -2.92
CA ALA A 64 7.65 2.90 -2.77
C ALA A 64 8.38 1.55 -2.76
N ASP A 65 7.88 0.59 -1.97
CA ASP A 65 8.46 -0.75 -1.87
C ASP A 65 8.42 -1.49 -3.22
N LEU A 66 7.30 -1.42 -3.94
CA LEU A 66 7.15 -2.10 -5.22
C LEU A 66 8.09 -1.50 -6.29
N ASN A 67 8.26 -0.18 -6.29
CA ASN A 67 9.22 0.49 -7.17
C ASN A 67 10.68 0.15 -6.79
N ALA A 68 10.98 0.07 -5.49
CA ALA A 68 12.29 -0.36 -5.01
C ALA A 68 12.59 -1.82 -5.43
N LEU A 69 11.61 -2.72 -5.31
CA LEU A 69 11.73 -4.11 -5.77
C LEU A 69 11.99 -4.18 -7.28
N ARG A 70 11.26 -3.40 -8.08
CA ARG A 70 11.51 -3.31 -9.53
C ARG A 70 12.92 -2.79 -9.82
N ALA A 71 13.39 -1.78 -9.11
CA ALA A 71 14.75 -1.26 -9.26
C ALA A 71 15.80 -2.32 -8.91
N SER A 72 15.61 -3.08 -7.83
CA SER A 72 16.49 -4.20 -7.46
C SER A 72 16.53 -5.29 -8.53
N PHE A 73 15.40 -5.63 -9.15
CA PHE A 73 15.38 -6.59 -10.25
C PHE A 73 16.12 -6.08 -11.49
N LEU A 74 15.99 -4.79 -11.83
CA LEU A 74 16.73 -4.19 -12.94
C LEU A 74 18.24 -4.13 -12.66
N ALA A 75 18.64 -3.84 -11.42
CA ALA A 75 20.04 -3.84 -11.02
C ALA A 75 20.66 -5.25 -11.08
N ALA A 76 19.93 -6.27 -10.65
CA ALA A 76 20.38 -7.67 -10.68
C ALA A 76 20.39 -8.26 -12.10
N ALA A 77 19.54 -7.77 -13.01
CA ALA A 77 19.42 -8.23 -14.38
C ALA A 77 19.34 -7.06 -15.38
N PRO A 78 20.45 -6.34 -15.63
CA PRO A 78 20.43 -5.10 -16.42
C PRO A 78 20.08 -5.30 -17.90
N HIS A 79 20.20 -6.53 -18.40
CA HIS A 79 19.83 -6.93 -19.75
C HIS A 79 18.33 -7.29 -19.88
N VAL A 80 17.57 -7.25 -18.77
CA VAL A 80 16.13 -7.51 -18.75
C VAL A 80 15.37 -6.19 -18.65
N SER A 81 14.51 -5.94 -19.63
CA SER A 81 13.53 -4.85 -19.54
C SER A 81 12.26 -5.34 -18.84
N LEU A 82 11.84 -4.63 -17.79
CA LEU A 82 10.60 -4.87 -17.03
C LEU A 82 9.55 -3.80 -17.36
N PRO A 83 8.26 -4.19 -17.43
CA PRO A 83 7.19 -3.25 -17.74
C PRO A 83 7.13 -2.11 -16.71
N PRO A 84 6.61 -0.94 -17.11
CA PRO A 84 6.30 0.13 -16.17
C PRO A 84 5.21 -0.31 -15.19
N LEU A 85 5.20 0.27 -14.00
CA LEU A 85 4.22 0.00 -12.95
C LEU A 85 3.22 1.14 -12.77
N SER A 86 3.06 2.04 -13.74
CA SER A 86 2.23 3.25 -13.63
C SER A 86 0.79 2.94 -13.21
N GLU A 87 0.12 2.03 -13.92
CA GLU A 87 -1.27 1.63 -13.62
C GLU A 87 -1.40 0.97 -12.24
N VAL A 88 -0.46 0.08 -11.91
CA VAL A 88 -0.42 -0.61 -10.60
C VAL A 88 -0.21 0.41 -9.47
N ASN A 89 0.74 1.32 -9.65
CA ASN A 89 1.02 2.37 -8.69
C ASN A 89 -0.18 3.29 -8.51
N GLN A 90 -0.88 3.64 -9.59
CA GLN A 90 -2.10 4.44 -9.53
C GLN A 90 -3.20 3.72 -8.75
N ALA A 91 -3.43 2.42 -9.01
CA ALA A 91 -4.40 1.62 -8.30
C ALA A 91 -4.09 1.52 -6.79
N LEU A 92 -2.83 1.22 -6.43
CA LEU A 92 -2.40 1.16 -5.02
C LEU A 92 -2.53 2.51 -4.30
N ARG A 93 -2.21 3.61 -4.98
CA ARG A 93 -2.40 4.98 -4.45
C ARG A 93 -3.86 5.30 -4.22
N HIS A 94 -4.72 4.92 -5.16
CA HIS A 94 -6.16 5.09 -5.04
C HIS A 94 -6.70 4.31 -3.84
N ASP A 95 -6.38 3.01 -3.75
CA ASP A 95 -6.77 2.17 -2.63
C ASP A 95 -6.23 2.72 -1.30
N ALA A 96 -5.06 3.38 -1.30
CA ALA A 96 -4.48 3.98 -0.10
C ALA A 96 -5.27 5.21 0.35
N SER A 97 -5.65 6.06 -0.60
CA SER A 97 -6.56 7.19 -0.34
C SER A 97 -7.93 6.71 0.18
N VAL A 98 -8.47 5.63 -0.37
CA VAL A 98 -9.70 5.00 0.13
C VAL A 98 -9.51 4.51 1.56
N ALA A 99 -8.41 3.83 1.88
CA ALA A 99 -8.11 3.33 3.21
C ALA A 99 -7.98 4.45 4.26
N VAL A 100 -7.30 5.56 3.92
CA VAL A 100 -7.22 6.76 4.79
C VAL A 100 -8.63 7.27 5.11
N ARG A 101 -9.46 7.46 4.08
CA ARG A 101 -10.84 7.97 4.27
C ARG A 101 -11.70 7.02 5.08
N ALA A 102 -11.62 5.73 4.81
CA ALA A 102 -12.39 4.70 5.53
C ALA A 102 -11.99 4.64 7.02
N LEU A 103 -10.70 4.72 7.34
CA LEU A 103 -10.24 4.71 8.73
C LEU A 103 -10.63 6.00 9.45
N SER A 104 -10.50 7.16 8.80
CA SER A 104 -10.97 8.42 9.38
C SER A 104 -12.47 8.40 9.67
N ALA A 105 -13.29 7.88 8.75
CA ALA A 105 -14.72 7.76 8.94
C ALA A 105 -15.06 6.83 10.13
N ALA A 106 -14.44 5.66 10.20
CA ALA A 106 -14.65 4.71 11.29
C ALA A 106 -14.23 5.28 12.66
N LEU A 107 -13.12 6.03 12.71
CA LEU A 107 -12.68 6.71 13.93
C LEU A 107 -13.65 7.82 14.35
N LEU A 108 -14.15 8.63 13.41
CA LEU A 108 -15.13 9.68 13.70
C LEU A 108 -16.43 9.08 14.25
N GLU A 109 -16.94 8.01 13.64
CA GLU A 109 -18.13 7.31 14.12
C GLU A 109 -17.93 6.77 15.55
N ARG A 110 -16.76 6.21 15.83
CA ARG A 110 -16.40 5.73 17.17
C ARG A 110 -16.28 6.88 18.17
N ILE A 111 -15.68 8.01 17.79
CA ILE A 111 -15.58 9.21 18.63
C ILE A 111 -16.97 9.72 19.00
N THR A 112 -17.87 9.85 18.03
CA THR A 112 -19.26 10.28 18.27
C THR A 112 -19.97 9.35 19.23
N SER A 113 -19.80 8.03 19.05
CA SER A 113 -20.40 7.02 19.94
C SER A 113 -19.80 7.03 21.34
N SER A 114 -18.48 7.18 21.46
CA SER A 114 -17.76 7.25 22.74
C SER A 114 -18.00 8.55 23.48
N ALA A 115 -18.23 9.68 22.80
CA ALA A 115 -18.53 10.95 23.48
C ALA A 115 -19.77 10.86 24.40
N VAL A 116 -20.74 10.01 24.04
CA VAL A 116 -21.96 9.78 24.83
C VAL A 116 -21.76 8.67 25.86
N ASN A 117 -21.14 7.55 25.46
CA ASN A 117 -21.14 6.32 26.26
C ASN A 117 -19.85 6.10 27.08
N SER A 118 -18.72 6.66 26.65
CA SER A 118 -17.39 6.42 27.23
C SER A 118 -16.44 7.60 26.89
N PRO A 119 -16.69 8.80 27.44
CA PRO A 119 -15.99 10.02 27.04
C PRO A 119 -14.49 9.99 27.35
N SER A 120 -14.04 9.13 28.27
CA SER A 120 -12.63 8.89 28.59
C SER A 120 -11.81 8.41 27.39
N ASP A 121 -12.45 7.76 26.39
CA ASP A 121 -11.74 7.16 25.25
C ASP A 121 -11.51 8.18 24.12
N VAL A 122 -12.25 9.29 24.12
CA VAL A 122 -12.25 10.30 23.05
C VAL A 122 -10.85 10.90 22.79
N PRO A 123 -10.05 11.28 23.82
CA PRO A 123 -8.72 11.85 23.58
C PRO A 123 -7.78 10.92 22.80
N GLU A 124 -7.78 9.61 23.11
CA GLU A 124 -6.91 8.65 22.41
C GLU A 124 -7.41 8.38 20.99
N LEU A 125 -8.73 8.35 20.77
CA LEU A 125 -9.31 8.24 19.42
C LEU A 125 -8.99 9.47 18.54
N LEU A 126 -9.04 10.68 19.11
CA LEU A 126 -8.66 11.92 18.41
C LEU A 126 -7.18 11.91 18.01
N LYS A 127 -6.31 11.39 18.88
CA LYS A 127 -4.88 11.21 18.58
C LYS A 127 -4.69 10.24 17.40
N HIS A 128 -5.40 9.12 17.36
CA HIS A 128 -5.37 8.22 16.22
C HIS A 128 -5.88 8.90 14.93
N LEU A 129 -6.97 9.66 15.00
CA LEU A 129 -7.48 10.41 13.85
C LEU A 129 -6.45 11.40 13.31
N ASN A 130 -5.78 12.15 14.20
CA ASN A 130 -4.71 13.07 13.81
C ASN A 130 -3.54 12.31 13.13
N GLN A 131 -3.16 11.15 13.65
CA GLN A 131 -2.12 10.32 13.03
C GLN A 131 -2.49 9.84 11.62
N VAL A 132 -3.77 9.54 11.38
CA VAL A 132 -4.28 9.18 10.04
C VAL A 132 -4.22 10.37 9.09
N SER A 133 -4.63 11.56 9.54
CA SER A 133 -4.56 12.79 8.75
C SER A 133 -3.13 13.14 8.36
N VAL A 134 -2.19 13.09 9.31
CA VAL A 134 -0.75 13.35 9.03
C VAL A 134 -0.20 12.33 8.03
N ALA A 135 -0.49 11.04 8.22
CA ALA A 135 -0.01 10.00 7.31
C ALA A 135 -0.60 10.15 5.89
N GLY A 136 -1.89 10.50 5.80
CA GLY A 136 -2.58 10.77 4.54
C GLY A 136 -2.01 11.98 3.80
N GLY A 137 -1.70 13.07 4.51
CA GLY A 137 -1.07 14.27 3.95
C GLY A 137 0.33 13.99 3.39
N GLN A 138 1.19 13.35 4.19
CA GLN A 138 2.54 12.96 3.74
C GLN A 138 2.52 12.05 2.50
N HIS A 139 1.52 11.16 2.42
CA HIS A 139 1.33 10.30 1.27
C HIS A 139 0.87 11.08 0.03
N ALA A 140 -0.03 12.06 0.18
CA ALA A 140 -0.45 12.94 -0.93
C ALA A 140 0.74 13.78 -1.44
N ASP A 141 1.54 14.35 -0.55
CA ASP A 141 2.71 15.17 -0.91
C ASP A 141 3.78 14.33 -1.64
N SER A 142 4.03 13.11 -1.16
CA SER A 142 4.96 12.18 -1.84
C SER A 142 4.47 11.76 -3.23
N GLN A 143 3.17 11.76 -3.50
CA GLN A 143 2.66 11.45 -4.84
C GLN A 143 2.92 12.58 -5.83
N VAL A 144 2.84 13.83 -5.39
CA VAL A 144 3.12 15.00 -6.23
C VAL A 144 4.60 15.04 -6.60
N ALA A 145 5.50 14.71 -5.67
CA ALA A 145 6.95 14.71 -5.91
C ALA A 145 7.43 13.65 -6.92
N VAL A 146 6.68 12.56 -7.12
CA VAL A 146 7.03 11.46 -8.04
C VAL A 146 6.34 11.62 -9.43
N GLY A 147 5.57 12.69 -9.61
CA GLY A 147 4.79 12.96 -10.83
C GLY A 147 5.43 13.92 -11.84
N VAL A 148 6.72 14.25 -11.71
CA VAL A 148 7.50 15.09 -12.64
C VAL A 148 8.61 14.28 -13.29
#